data_AF-A0A5R2N8C9-F1
#
_entry.id   AF-A0A5R2N8C9-F1
#
_cell.length_a   1.000
_cell.length_b   1.000
_cell.length_c   1.000
_cell.angle_alpha   90.00
_cell.angle_beta   90.00
_cell.angle_gamma   90.00
#
_symmetry.space_group_name_H-M   'P 1'
#
loop_
_entity.id
_entity.type
_entity.pdbx_description
1 polymer ?
#
loop_
_entity_poly.entity_id
_entity_poly.type
_entity_poly.pdbx_seq_one_letter_code
_entity_poly.pdbx_strand_id
1 'polypeptide(L)'
;LVQQEVYDLSRGRQLPYVESGLPKLFFAAAAKGQLPERERLLLAMADVTPDMRGEVERIASDADMPLAPLYGALISADTSHLSAESLNARLREAADAFVKVRAEMKTLAADDPRVTELRRQAEEQLALGAFGAAQAKLAEAVDIDEVSRKALKANFADRTLSQAATLFLSAGAARADLNYAAAIKGYETVLSLYGEAGQTSLSLEQADRQSRTLEELGILYTTVGNVDAAGRAFAALLANL
;
A
#
# COMPACT_ATOMS: atom_id res chain seq x y z
N LEU A 1 -25.99 -0.79 24.01
CA LEU A 1 -24.98 -0.56 22.96
C LEU A 1 -24.20 0.72 23.22
N VAL A 2 -24.82 1.91 23.21
CA VAL A 2 -24.16 3.20 23.53
C VAL A 2 -23.42 3.20 24.88
N GLN A 3 -23.95 2.51 25.89
CA GLN A 3 -23.34 2.46 27.23
C GLN A 3 -22.04 1.63 27.29
N GLN A 4 -21.96 0.55 26.51
CA GLN A 4 -20.75 -0.27 26.42
C GLN A 4 -19.69 0.44 25.57
N GLU A 5 -20.11 1.20 24.57
CA GLU A 5 -19.23 2.02 23.74
C GLU A 5 -18.51 3.11 24.54
N VAL A 6 -19.23 3.81 25.42
CA VAL A 6 -18.63 4.80 26.34
C VAL A 6 -17.68 4.12 27.33
N TYR A 7 -18.02 2.93 27.86
CA TYR A 7 -17.13 2.16 28.73
C TYR A 7 -15.83 1.74 28.01
N ASP A 8 -15.95 1.24 26.78
CA ASP A 8 -14.81 0.78 25.99
C ASP A 8 -13.88 1.94 25.59
N LEU A 9 -14.44 3.08 25.14
CA LEU A 9 -13.68 4.29 24.77
C LEU A 9 -13.07 5.00 25.98
N SER A 10 -13.74 4.95 27.13
CA SER A 10 -13.24 5.55 28.38
C SER A 10 -12.25 4.67 29.13
N ARG A 11 -11.87 3.51 28.58
CA ARG A 11 -10.92 2.58 29.21
C ARG A 11 -11.42 2.08 30.57
N GLY A 12 -12.72 1.78 30.66
CA GLY A 12 -13.36 1.31 31.88
C GLY A 12 -13.56 2.36 32.97
N ARG A 13 -13.18 3.62 32.75
CA ARG A 13 -13.30 4.71 33.75
C ARG A 13 -14.74 5.14 33.99
N GLN A 14 -15.61 4.98 33.00
CA GLN A 14 -17.01 5.33 33.11
C GLN A 14 -17.87 4.08 33.05
N LEU A 15 -18.30 3.59 34.22
CA LEU A 15 -19.20 2.45 34.35
C LEU A 15 -20.51 2.69 33.57
N PRO A 16 -21.07 1.66 32.91
CA PRO A 16 -22.41 1.75 32.35
C PRO A 16 -23.40 2.14 33.45
N TYR A 17 -24.14 3.23 33.29
CA TYR A 17 -25.24 3.56 34.21
C TYR A 17 -26.31 2.45 34.10
N VAL A 18 -26.46 1.63 35.14
CA VAL A 18 -27.46 0.56 35.20
C VAL A 18 -28.71 1.10 35.88
N GLU A 19 -29.69 1.55 35.10
CA GLU A 19 -31.06 1.64 35.60
C GLU A 19 -31.59 0.20 35.74
N SER A 20 -31.63 -0.29 36.99
CA SER A 20 -32.14 -1.61 37.37
C SER A 20 -33.67 -1.70 37.20
N GLY A 21 -34.16 -1.63 35.96
CA GLY A 21 -35.60 -1.57 35.66
C GLY A 21 -36.10 -2.42 34.49
N LEU A 22 -35.26 -3.18 33.78
CA LEU A 22 -35.70 -3.96 32.62
C LEU A 22 -35.69 -5.48 32.89
N PRO A 23 -36.84 -6.17 32.84
CA PRO A 23 -36.89 -7.63 32.83
C PRO A 23 -36.52 -8.15 31.43
N LYS A 24 -35.44 -8.94 31.38
CA LYS A 24 -34.92 -9.71 30.23
C LYS A 24 -34.44 -8.91 29.00
N LEU A 25 -33.21 -9.25 28.61
CA LEU A 25 -32.55 -8.90 27.35
C LEU A 25 -33.48 -9.15 26.16
N PHE A 26 -33.96 -8.07 25.54
CA PHE A 26 -34.70 -8.14 24.28
C PHE A 26 -33.70 -8.07 23.12
N PHE A 27 -33.15 -9.22 22.73
CA PHE A 27 -32.43 -9.32 21.45
C PHE A 27 -33.45 -9.65 20.37
N ALA A 28 -33.67 -8.71 19.46
CA ALA A 28 -34.27 -9.00 18.16
C ALA A 28 -33.28 -9.89 17.38
N ALA A 29 -33.38 -11.21 17.60
CA ALA A 29 -32.73 -12.24 16.82
C ALA A 29 -33.38 -12.29 15.43
N ALA A 30 -33.04 -11.34 14.56
CA ALA A 30 -33.49 -11.34 13.17
C ALA A 30 -32.41 -10.80 12.22
N ALA A 31 -31.17 -11.30 12.35
CA ALA A 31 -30.19 -11.47 11.25
C ALA A 31 -28.82 -11.84 11.83
N LYS A 32 -28.60 -13.12 12.16
CA LYS A 32 -27.25 -13.61 12.51
C LYS A 32 -26.23 -13.43 11.37
N GLY A 33 -26.66 -13.10 10.15
CA GLY A 33 -25.82 -12.93 8.97
C GLY A 33 -25.43 -11.50 8.57
N GLN A 34 -25.88 -10.45 9.25
CA GLN A 34 -25.67 -9.05 8.79
C GLN A 34 -25.27 -8.04 9.89
N LEU A 35 -24.87 -8.50 11.08
CA LEU A 35 -24.37 -7.56 12.09
C LEU A 35 -22.94 -7.11 11.75
N PRO A 36 -22.65 -5.80 11.74
CA PRO A 36 -21.29 -5.32 11.55
C PRO A 36 -20.35 -5.89 12.62
N GLU A 37 -19.05 -5.90 12.33
CA GLU A 37 -18.02 -6.56 13.15
C GLU A 37 -18.05 -6.08 14.61
N ARG A 38 -18.28 -4.79 14.81
CA ARG A 38 -18.38 -4.17 16.13
C ARG A 38 -19.55 -4.72 16.96
N GLU A 39 -20.74 -4.83 16.38
CA GLU A 39 -21.93 -5.34 17.07
C GLU A 39 -21.78 -6.82 17.41
N ARG A 40 -21.12 -7.60 16.53
CA ARG A 40 -20.76 -8.99 16.82
C ARG A 40 -19.79 -9.11 17.99
N LEU A 41 -18.79 -8.23 18.04
CA LEU A 41 -17.86 -8.16 19.16
C LEU A 41 -18.59 -7.85 20.47
N LEU A 42 -19.48 -6.85 20.47
CA LEU A 42 -20.26 -6.47 21.66
C LEU A 42 -21.14 -7.61 22.18
N LEU A 43 -21.74 -8.38 21.28
CA LEU A 43 -22.51 -9.59 21.63
C LEU A 43 -21.60 -10.66 22.25
N ALA A 44 -20.46 -10.94 21.63
CA ALA A 44 -19.54 -11.97 22.11
C ALA A 44 -18.87 -11.62 23.45
N MET A 45 -18.73 -10.33 23.78
CA MET A 45 -18.26 -9.88 25.09
C MET A 45 -19.21 -10.26 26.25
N ALA A 46 -20.47 -10.61 25.97
CA ALA A 46 -21.42 -11.09 26.97
C ALA A 46 -21.07 -12.50 27.49
N ASP A 47 -20.39 -13.30 26.67
CA ASP A 47 -20.01 -14.69 26.99
C ASP A 47 -18.64 -14.79 27.67
N VAL A 48 -17.93 -13.66 27.87
CA VAL A 48 -16.62 -13.60 28.52
C VAL A 48 -16.76 -13.70 30.04
N THR A 49 -16.02 -14.63 30.66
CA THR A 49 -16.05 -14.85 32.12
C THR A 49 -15.48 -13.65 32.89
N PRO A 50 -15.86 -13.45 34.17
CA PRO A 50 -15.34 -12.35 34.99
C PRO A 50 -13.80 -12.35 35.11
N ASP A 51 -13.18 -13.52 35.21
CA ASP A 51 -11.72 -13.64 35.33
C ASP A 51 -11.01 -13.19 34.04
N MET A 52 -11.50 -13.66 32.88
CA MET A 52 -10.96 -13.25 31.57
C MET A 52 -11.18 -11.75 31.31
N ARG A 53 -12.33 -11.21 31.74
CA ARG A 53 -12.64 -9.78 31.69
C ARG A 53 -11.61 -8.96 32.48
N GLY A 54 -11.35 -9.36 33.73
CA GLY A 54 -10.38 -8.67 34.59
C GLY A 54 -8.96 -8.71 34.02
N GLU A 55 -8.58 -9.81 33.36
CA GLU A 55 -7.28 -9.93 32.71
C GLU A 55 -7.13 -8.99 31.49
N VAL A 56 -8.16 -8.93 30.63
CA VAL A 56 -8.20 -7.99 29.49
C VAL A 56 -8.13 -6.54 29.98
N GLU A 57 -8.94 -6.18 30.97
CA GLU A 57 -8.97 -4.82 31.52
C GLU A 57 -7.62 -4.41 32.11
N ARG A 58 -6.95 -5.32 32.83
CA ARG A 58 -5.62 -5.08 33.38
C ARG A 58 -4.58 -4.87 32.27
N ILE A 59 -4.52 -5.75 31.27
CA ILE A 59 -3.54 -5.63 30.17
C ILE A 59 -3.79 -4.37 29.34
N ALA A 60 -5.06 -4.06 29.04
CA ALA A 60 -5.42 -2.86 28.30
C ALA A 60 -5.02 -1.57 29.06
N SER A 61 -5.21 -1.57 30.38
CA SER A 61 -4.78 -0.49 31.26
C SER A 61 -3.26 -0.35 31.27
N ASP A 62 -2.52 -1.46 31.43
CA ASP A 62 -1.05 -1.48 31.44
C ASP A 62 -0.47 -0.91 30.14
N ALA A 63 -1.12 -1.19 29.00
CA ALA A 63 -0.69 -0.77 27.66
C ALA A 63 -1.28 0.58 27.17
N ASP A 64 -2.09 1.27 27.98
CA ASP A 64 -2.82 2.49 27.62
C ASP A 64 -3.60 2.38 26.30
N MET A 65 -4.41 1.33 26.17
CA MET A 65 -5.19 1.05 24.96
C MET A 65 -6.70 0.87 25.26
N PRO A 66 -7.58 1.04 24.25
CA PRO A 66 -8.99 0.70 24.38
C PRO A 66 -9.18 -0.80 24.70
N LEU A 67 -10.32 -1.14 25.30
CA LEU A 67 -10.62 -2.54 25.67
C LEU A 67 -11.01 -3.39 24.47
N ALA A 68 -11.79 -2.83 23.55
CA ALA A 68 -12.40 -3.55 22.43
C ALA A 68 -11.39 -4.32 21.54
N PRO A 69 -10.20 -3.81 21.19
CA PRO A 69 -9.21 -4.56 20.44
C PRO A 69 -8.75 -5.84 21.14
N LEU A 70 -8.56 -5.81 22.46
CA LEU A 70 -8.15 -7.00 23.22
C LEU A 70 -9.29 -8.00 23.40
N TYR A 71 -10.53 -7.54 23.55
CA TYR A 71 -11.69 -8.43 23.48
C TYR A 71 -11.83 -9.06 22.10
N GLY A 72 -11.62 -8.29 21.03
CA GLY A 72 -11.61 -8.79 19.66
C GLY A 72 -10.56 -9.89 19.47
N ALA A 73 -9.35 -9.67 19.96
CA ALA A 73 -8.27 -10.66 19.94
C ALA A 73 -8.62 -11.92 20.75
N LEU A 74 -9.17 -11.75 21.96
CA LEU A 74 -9.60 -12.84 22.84
C LEU A 74 -10.67 -13.73 22.18
N ILE A 75 -11.70 -13.11 21.59
CA ILE A 75 -12.83 -13.80 20.97
C ILE A 75 -12.44 -14.45 19.63
N SER A 76 -11.50 -13.85 18.90
CA SER A 76 -11.02 -14.38 17.61
C SER A 76 -10.00 -15.50 17.79
N ALA A 77 -9.29 -15.54 18.91
CA ALA A 77 -8.36 -16.60 19.23
C ALA A 77 -9.10 -17.84 19.74
N ASP A 78 -8.69 -19.03 19.28
CA ASP A 78 -9.12 -20.27 19.94
C ASP A 78 -8.37 -20.40 21.27
N THR A 79 -8.97 -19.85 22.33
CA THR A 79 -8.38 -19.83 23.67
C THR A 79 -8.82 -20.98 24.54
N SER A 80 -9.72 -21.85 24.05
CA SER A 80 -10.35 -22.92 24.81
C SER A 80 -9.36 -23.97 25.34
N HIS A 81 -8.19 -24.06 24.69
CA HIS A 81 -7.12 -25.01 25.03
C HIS A 81 -5.92 -24.37 25.75
N LEU A 82 -5.93 -23.06 25.97
CA LEU A 82 -4.78 -22.35 26.53
C LEU A 82 -4.76 -22.39 28.06
N SER A 83 -3.57 -22.52 28.64
CA SER A 83 -3.37 -22.19 30.05
C SER A 83 -3.55 -20.69 30.29
N ALA A 84 -3.87 -20.29 31.52
CA ALA A 84 -3.98 -18.88 31.89
C ALA A 84 -2.70 -18.09 31.56
N GLU A 85 -1.52 -18.67 31.80
CA GLU A 85 -0.24 -18.04 31.46
C GLU A 85 -0.06 -17.86 29.95
N SER A 86 -0.42 -18.86 29.14
CA SER A 86 -0.35 -18.78 27.68
C SER A 86 -1.34 -17.76 27.11
N LEU A 87 -2.53 -17.69 27.68
CA LEU A 87 -3.54 -16.70 27.32
C LEU A 87 -3.03 -15.29 27.64
N ASN A 88 -2.50 -15.08 28.84
CA ASN A 88 -1.91 -13.81 29.25
C ASN A 88 -0.83 -13.33 28.27
N ALA A 89 0.11 -14.22 27.92
CA ALA A 89 1.21 -13.90 27.02
C ALA A 89 0.69 -13.46 25.64
N ARG A 90 -0.31 -14.17 25.08
CA ARG A 90 -0.92 -13.81 23.79
C ARG A 90 -1.66 -12.48 23.83
N LEU A 91 -2.37 -12.20 24.92
CA LEU A 91 -3.06 -10.92 25.09
C LEU A 91 -2.08 -9.75 25.21
N ARG A 92 -0.93 -9.96 25.88
CA ARG A 92 0.14 -8.96 25.90
C ARG A 92 0.77 -8.75 24.53
N GLU A 93 1.06 -9.82 23.80
CA GLU A 93 1.55 -9.73 22.42
C GLU A 93 0.58 -8.93 21.52
N ALA A 94 -0.72 -9.21 21.61
CA ALA A 94 -1.74 -8.48 20.87
C ALA A 94 -1.80 -6.99 21.28
N ALA A 95 -1.64 -6.68 22.57
CA ALA A 95 -1.60 -5.31 23.07
C ALA A 95 -0.38 -4.55 22.51
N ASP A 96 0.81 -5.14 22.60
CA ASP A 96 2.04 -4.55 22.10
C ASP A 96 1.97 -4.30 20.59
N ALA A 97 1.44 -5.27 19.83
CA ALA A 97 1.23 -5.13 18.39
C ALA A 97 0.25 -3.99 18.06
N PHE A 98 -0.87 -3.89 18.78
CA PHE A 98 -1.84 -2.82 18.59
C PHE A 98 -1.22 -1.44 18.86
N VAL A 99 -0.51 -1.29 19.99
CA VAL A 99 0.13 -0.02 20.36
C VAL A 99 1.14 0.39 19.30
N LYS A 100 1.93 -0.56 18.79
CA LYS A 100 2.88 -0.31 17.71
C LYS A 100 2.19 0.15 16.43
N VAL A 101 1.17 -0.57 15.96
CA VAL A 101 0.42 -0.18 14.74
C VAL A 101 -0.20 1.20 14.90
N ARG A 102 -0.84 1.49 16.03
CA ARG A 102 -1.42 2.81 16.32
C ARG A 102 -0.36 3.91 16.31
N ALA A 103 0.84 3.65 16.82
CA ALA A 103 1.94 4.61 16.80
C ALA A 103 2.42 4.88 15.37
N GLU A 104 2.62 3.84 14.56
CA GLU A 104 3.00 3.96 13.15
C GLU A 104 1.96 4.79 12.37
N MET A 105 0.67 4.49 12.53
CA MET A 105 -0.42 5.20 11.84
C MET A 105 -0.45 6.70 12.13
N LYS A 106 -0.04 7.14 13.32
CA LYS A 106 0.05 8.56 13.68
C LYS A 106 1.23 9.28 13.04
N THR A 107 2.28 8.55 12.67
CA THR A 107 3.51 9.12 12.09
C THR A 107 3.53 9.05 10.57
N LEU A 108 2.83 8.07 9.99
CA LEU A 108 2.81 7.84 8.55
C LEU A 108 1.89 8.85 7.84
N ALA A 109 2.47 9.91 7.32
CA ALA A 109 1.82 10.77 6.35
C ALA A 109 1.67 10.08 4.98
N ALA A 110 0.66 10.48 4.21
CA ALA A 110 0.54 10.14 2.80
C ALA A 110 0.28 11.40 1.98
N ASP A 111 0.87 11.48 0.79
CA ASP A 111 0.69 12.63 -0.11
C ASP A 111 -0.73 12.67 -0.71
N ASP A 112 -1.37 11.51 -0.89
CA ASP A 112 -2.77 11.42 -1.33
C ASP A 112 -3.73 11.60 -0.13
N PRO A 113 -4.59 12.64 -0.13
CA PRO A 113 -5.56 12.87 0.94
C PRO A 113 -6.54 11.71 1.17
N ARG A 114 -6.84 10.93 0.12
CA ARG A 114 -7.75 9.76 0.22
C ARG A 114 -7.08 8.62 0.98
N VAL A 115 -5.80 8.38 0.75
CA VAL A 115 -5.00 7.39 1.50
C VAL A 115 -4.90 7.79 2.96
N THR A 116 -4.68 9.09 3.22
CA THR A 116 -4.70 9.64 4.59
C THR A 116 -6.03 9.39 5.29
N GLU A 117 -7.16 9.66 4.62
CA GLU A 117 -8.49 9.45 5.18
C GLU A 117 -8.79 7.96 5.42
N LEU A 118 -8.41 7.07 4.51
CA LEU A 118 -8.58 5.62 4.70
C LEU A 118 -7.78 5.09 5.88
N ARG A 119 -6.54 5.57 6.07
CA ARG A 119 -5.73 5.22 7.25
C ARG A 119 -6.38 5.74 8.54
N ARG A 120 -6.92 6.97 8.53
CA ARG A 120 -7.68 7.52 9.67
C ARG A 120 -8.90 6.66 10.01
N GLN A 121 -9.69 6.26 9.02
CA GLN A 121 -10.84 5.35 9.21
C GLN A 121 -10.42 3.98 9.73
N ALA A 122 -9.29 3.44 9.25
CA ALA A 122 -8.74 2.20 9.77
C ALA A 122 -8.35 2.32 11.25
N GLU A 123 -7.76 3.45 11.68
CA GLU A 123 -7.42 3.70 13.09
C GLU A 123 -8.68 3.70 13.97
N GLU A 124 -9.76 4.33 13.49
CA GLU A 124 -11.07 4.32 14.17
C GLU A 124 -11.62 2.91 14.33
N GLN A 125 -11.57 2.09 13.26
CA GLN A 125 -12.03 0.70 13.31
C GLN A 125 -11.17 -0.16 14.24
N LEU A 126 -9.84 0.04 14.23
CA LEU A 126 -8.93 -0.63 15.15
C LEU A 126 -9.28 -0.31 16.60
N ALA A 127 -9.53 0.96 16.93
CA ALA A 127 -9.92 1.37 18.29
C ALA A 127 -11.23 0.71 18.76
N LEU A 128 -12.13 0.38 17.83
CA LEU A 128 -13.38 -0.33 18.08
C LEU A 128 -13.23 -1.87 18.11
N GLY A 129 -12.02 -2.39 17.88
CA GLY A 129 -11.75 -3.82 17.79
C GLY A 129 -12.25 -4.49 16.51
N ALA A 130 -12.62 -3.70 15.49
CA ALA A 130 -13.07 -4.18 14.19
C ALA A 130 -11.87 -4.36 13.24
N PHE A 131 -11.06 -5.39 13.50
CA PHE A 131 -9.82 -5.64 12.76
C PHE A 131 -10.04 -5.97 11.29
N GLY A 132 -11.09 -6.71 10.94
CA GLY A 132 -11.43 -7.01 9.55
C GLY A 132 -11.81 -5.75 8.77
N ALA A 133 -12.63 -4.89 9.37
CA ALA A 133 -12.98 -3.60 8.77
C ALA A 133 -11.77 -2.67 8.61
N ALA A 134 -10.87 -2.62 9.60
CA ALA A 134 -9.62 -1.86 9.50
C ALA A 134 -8.71 -2.37 8.39
N GLN A 135 -8.54 -3.69 8.28
CA GLN A 135 -7.73 -4.30 7.22
C GLN A 135 -8.30 -4.00 5.83
N ALA A 136 -9.63 -4.04 5.66
CA ALA A 136 -10.27 -3.67 4.41
C ALA A 136 -9.96 -2.22 4.01
N LYS A 137 -10.02 -1.27 4.95
CA LYS A 137 -9.66 0.14 4.70
C LYS A 137 -8.20 0.33 4.33
N LEU A 138 -7.30 -0.40 4.98
CA LEU A 138 -5.88 -0.37 4.63
C LEU A 138 -5.62 -0.98 3.24
N ALA A 139 -6.34 -2.05 2.88
CA ALA A 139 -6.26 -2.64 1.54
C ALA A 139 -6.74 -1.66 0.45
N GLU A 140 -7.88 -0.99 0.67
CA GLU A 140 -8.35 0.09 -0.22
C GLU A 140 -7.28 1.18 -0.41
N ALA A 141 -6.56 1.54 0.65
CA ALA A 141 -5.49 2.52 0.58
C ALA A 141 -4.28 2.03 -0.24
N VAL A 142 -3.89 0.77 -0.07
CA VAL A 142 -2.83 0.13 -0.87
C VAL A 142 -3.22 0.08 -2.35
N ASP A 143 -4.47 -0.23 -2.67
CA ASP A 143 -4.96 -0.31 -4.05
C ASP A 143 -4.89 1.06 -4.76
N ILE A 144 -5.22 2.16 -4.06
CA ILE A 144 -5.09 3.52 -4.59
C ILE A 144 -3.63 3.82 -4.97
N ASP A 145 -2.70 3.54 -4.06
CA ASP A 145 -1.26 3.77 -4.31
C ASP A 145 -0.75 2.89 -5.45
N GLU A 146 -1.21 1.64 -5.54
CA GLU A 146 -0.84 0.72 -6.62
C GLU A 146 -1.31 1.23 -7.99
N VAL A 147 -2.57 1.64 -8.10
CA VAL A 147 -3.14 2.19 -9.33
C VAL A 147 -2.39 3.45 -9.75
N SER A 148 -2.15 4.37 -8.80
CA SER A 148 -1.40 5.60 -9.04
C SER A 148 0.02 5.31 -9.53
N ARG A 149 0.75 4.43 -8.84
CA ARG A 149 2.11 4.02 -9.21
C ARG A 149 2.17 3.39 -10.60
N LYS A 150 1.21 2.53 -10.97
CA LYS A 150 1.12 1.94 -12.30
C LYS A 150 0.88 3.01 -13.37
N ALA A 151 -0.04 3.95 -13.13
CA ALA A 151 -0.33 5.05 -14.04
C ALA A 151 0.88 5.97 -14.23
N LEU A 152 1.59 6.33 -13.15
CA LEU A 152 2.81 7.12 -13.20
C LEU A 152 3.91 6.42 -14.00
N LYS A 153 4.10 5.11 -13.80
CA LYS A 153 5.06 4.33 -14.57
C LYS A 153 4.75 4.32 -16.06
N ALA A 154 3.47 4.14 -16.44
CA ALA A 154 3.05 4.18 -17.83
C ALA A 154 3.30 5.58 -18.44
N ASN A 155 2.89 6.65 -17.73
CA ASN A 155 3.10 8.01 -18.21
C ASN A 155 4.58 8.38 -18.35
N PHE A 156 5.41 7.95 -17.39
CA PHE A 156 6.85 8.10 -17.47
C PHE A 156 7.40 7.46 -18.75
N ALA A 157 7.06 6.19 -19.03
CA ALA A 157 7.49 5.51 -20.24
C ALA A 157 7.02 6.25 -21.51
N ASP A 158 5.75 6.65 -21.58
CA ASP A 158 5.20 7.38 -22.74
C ASP A 158 5.94 8.71 -22.99
N ARG A 159 6.23 9.46 -21.92
CA ARG A 159 6.94 10.74 -22.01
C ARG A 159 8.40 10.55 -22.40
N THR A 160 9.07 9.54 -21.85
CA THR A 160 10.44 9.18 -22.21
C THR A 160 10.55 8.80 -23.70
N LEU A 161 9.61 8.00 -24.20
CA LEU A 161 9.57 7.60 -25.63
C LEU A 161 9.21 8.77 -26.55
N SER A 162 8.32 9.67 -26.11
CA SER A 162 8.01 10.91 -26.83
C SER A 162 9.22 11.85 -26.91
N GLN A 163 9.99 11.96 -25.82
CA GLN A 163 11.25 12.71 -25.79
C GLN A 163 12.28 12.08 -26.75
N ALA A 164 12.44 10.76 -26.72
CA ALA A 164 13.34 10.03 -27.61
C ALA A 164 12.97 10.27 -29.09
N ALA A 165 11.68 10.23 -29.43
CA ALA A 165 11.19 10.55 -30.78
C ALA A 165 11.60 11.96 -31.23
N THR A 166 11.44 12.96 -30.35
CA THR A 166 11.77 14.35 -30.64
C THR A 166 13.28 14.53 -30.80
N LEU A 167 14.09 13.89 -29.95
CA LEU A 167 15.54 13.92 -30.06
C LEU A 167 16.05 13.21 -31.31
N PHE A 168 15.42 12.12 -31.74
CA PHE A 168 15.75 11.46 -32.99
C PHE A 168 15.62 12.42 -34.19
N LEU A 169 14.51 13.17 -34.25
CA LEU A 169 14.31 14.19 -35.29
C LEU A 169 15.33 15.33 -35.19
N SER A 170 15.60 15.80 -33.97
CA SER A 170 16.61 16.84 -33.73
C SER A 170 18.01 16.41 -34.14
N ALA A 171 18.39 15.16 -33.88
CA ALA A 171 19.67 14.58 -34.27
C ALA A 171 19.76 14.44 -35.80
N GLY A 172 18.67 14.03 -36.46
CA GLY A 172 18.57 14.00 -37.92
C GLY A 172 18.72 15.39 -38.55
N ALA A 173 18.12 16.42 -37.95
CA ALA A 173 18.32 17.80 -38.38
C ALA A 173 19.78 18.27 -38.22
N ALA A 174 20.42 17.94 -37.09
CA ALA A 174 21.85 18.23 -36.90
C ALA A 174 22.73 17.50 -37.93
N ARG A 175 22.39 16.25 -38.29
CA ARG A 175 23.06 15.52 -39.38
C ARG A 175 22.88 16.22 -40.73
N ALA A 176 21.68 16.69 -41.02
CA ALA A 176 21.39 17.43 -42.25
C ALA A 176 22.18 18.75 -42.34
N ASP A 177 22.44 19.39 -41.18
CA ASP A 177 23.31 20.56 -41.03
C ASP A 177 24.82 20.21 -40.98
N LEU A 178 25.19 18.95 -41.22
CA LEU A 178 26.56 18.42 -41.14
C LEU A 178 27.21 18.57 -39.76
N ASN A 179 26.43 18.87 -38.72
CA ASN A 179 26.88 18.91 -37.33
C ASN A 179 26.87 17.49 -36.73
N TYR A 180 27.83 16.67 -37.17
CA TYR A 180 27.90 15.26 -36.81
C TYR A 180 28.11 15.04 -35.31
N ALA A 181 28.83 15.93 -34.62
CA ALA A 181 29.02 15.83 -33.18
C ALA A 181 27.69 15.96 -32.41
N ALA A 182 26.85 16.92 -32.80
CA ALA A 182 25.51 17.08 -32.21
C ALA A 182 24.57 15.92 -32.59
N ALA A 183 24.64 15.44 -33.83
CA ALA A 183 23.84 14.30 -34.29
C ALA A 183 24.17 13.02 -33.52
N ILE A 184 25.46 12.69 -33.37
CA ILE A 184 25.92 11.52 -32.60
C ILE A 184 25.42 11.61 -31.17
N LYS A 185 25.67 12.73 -30.47
CA LYS A 185 25.21 12.93 -29.10
C LYS A 185 23.69 12.78 -28.96
N GLY A 186 22.94 13.32 -29.92
CA GLY A 186 21.49 13.23 -29.96
C GLY A 186 21.02 11.77 -30.06
N TYR A 187 21.54 11.02 -31.03
CA TYR A 187 21.17 9.61 -31.21
C TYR A 187 21.64 8.70 -30.06
N GLU A 188 22.79 8.97 -29.44
CA GLU A 188 23.20 8.25 -28.21
C GLU A 188 22.20 8.48 -27.07
N THR A 189 21.74 9.72 -26.90
CA THR A 189 20.73 10.06 -25.90
C THR A 189 19.41 9.35 -26.18
N VAL A 190 19.01 9.23 -27.46
CA VAL A 190 17.83 8.46 -27.87
C VAL A 190 17.93 7.00 -27.39
N LEU A 191 19.08 6.35 -27.56
CA LEU A 191 19.27 4.96 -27.11
C LEU A 191 19.23 4.83 -25.58
N SER A 192 19.78 5.81 -24.84
CA SER A 192 19.66 5.84 -23.37
C SER A 192 18.19 5.87 -22.95
N LEU A 193 17.39 6.73 -23.57
CA LEU A 193 15.97 6.88 -23.23
C LEU A 193 15.16 5.62 -23.55
N TYR A 194 15.49 4.89 -24.62
CA TYR A 194 14.90 3.57 -24.88
C TYR A 194 15.23 2.55 -23.77
N GLY A 195 16.45 2.61 -23.21
CA GLY A 195 16.82 1.81 -22.04
C GLY A 195 16.04 2.19 -20.78
N GLU A 196 15.84 3.48 -20.54
CA GLU A 196 15.11 4.02 -19.39
C GLU A 196 13.60 3.71 -19.42
N ALA A 197 12.99 3.71 -20.62
CA ALA A 197 11.59 3.35 -20.80
C ALA A 197 11.30 1.84 -20.54
N GLY A 198 12.34 1.00 -20.55
CA GLY A 198 12.27 -0.45 -20.46
C GLY A 198 11.97 -1.12 -21.81
N GLN A 199 12.56 -2.28 -22.08
CA GLN A 199 12.43 -2.96 -23.38
C GLN A 199 11.10 -3.70 -23.59
N THR A 200 10.39 -4.05 -22.51
CA THR A 200 9.12 -4.80 -22.59
C THR A 200 7.91 -3.96 -22.98
N SER A 201 8.09 -2.66 -23.22
CA SER A 201 7.04 -1.68 -23.50
C SER A 201 7.09 -1.09 -24.91
N LEU A 202 8.04 -1.50 -25.77
CA LEU A 202 8.18 -0.93 -27.10
C LEU A 202 7.13 -1.46 -28.07
N SER A 203 6.42 -0.55 -28.72
CA SER A 203 5.64 -0.85 -29.93
C SER A 203 6.56 -1.21 -31.10
N LEU A 204 6.02 -1.83 -32.14
CA LEU A 204 6.78 -2.15 -33.37
C LEU A 204 7.42 -0.89 -33.99
N GLU A 205 6.71 0.23 -34.00
CA GLU A 205 7.24 1.50 -34.51
C GLU A 205 8.40 2.02 -33.64
N GLN A 206 8.29 1.85 -32.31
CA GLN A 206 9.33 2.27 -31.38
C GLN A 206 10.58 1.40 -31.49
N ALA A 207 10.41 0.08 -31.67
CA ALA A 207 11.50 -0.86 -31.93
C ALA A 207 12.18 -0.58 -33.28
N ASP A 208 11.41 -0.32 -34.35
CA ASP A 208 11.96 0.10 -35.64
C ASP A 208 12.80 1.37 -35.52
N ARG A 209 12.28 2.39 -34.81
CA ARG A 209 13.02 3.63 -34.59
C ARG A 209 14.29 3.41 -33.76
N GLN A 210 14.29 2.51 -32.78
CA GLN A 210 15.49 2.13 -32.04
C GLN A 210 16.55 1.51 -32.95
N SER A 211 16.15 0.57 -33.82
CA SER A 211 17.04 -0.04 -34.83
C SER A 211 17.60 1.00 -35.80
N ARG A 212 16.76 1.89 -36.31
CA ARG A 212 17.20 3.01 -37.16
C ARG A 212 18.17 3.94 -36.44
N THR A 213 17.98 4.17 -35.14
CA THR A 213 18.93 4.98 -34.33
C THR A 213 20.31 4.33 -34.27
N LEU A 214 20.38 3.00 -34.13
CA LEU A 214 21.64 2.26 -34.14
C LEU A 214 22.32 2.29 -35.51
N GLU A 215 21.55 2.14 -36.58
CA GLU A 215 22.04 2.28 -37.96
C GLU A 215 22.64 3.68 -38.20
N GLU A 216 21.90 4.73 -37.82
CA GLU A 216 22.34 6.13 -37.92
C GLU A 216 23.65 6.38 -37.18
N LEU A 217 23.78 5.86 -35.95
CA LEU A 217 25.03 5.95 -35.19
C LEU A 217 26.18 5.20 -35.87
N GLY A 218 25.95 3.99 -36.38
CA GLY A 218 26.97 3.25 -37.11
C GLY A 218 27.51 4.01 -38.33
N ILE A 219 26.61 4.61 -39.10
CA ILE A 219 26.96 5.44 -40.27
C ILE A 219 27.72 6.70 -39.85
N LEU A 220 27.22 7.43 -38.86
CA LEU A 220 27.86 8.66 -38.39
C LEU A 220 29.24 8.40 -37.79
N TYR A 221 29.39 7.35 -36.99
CA TYR A 221 30.68 6.98 -36.43
C TYR A 221 31.69 6.58 -37.49
N THR A 222 31.26 5.88 -38.54
CA THR A 222 32.10 5.60 -39.71
C THR A 222 32.53 6.90 -40.41
N THR A 223 31.59 7.83 -40.57
CA THR A 223 31.83 9.13 -41.24
C THR A 223 32.89 9.97 -40.53
N VAL A 224 32.89 9.97 -39.19
CA VAL A 224 33.89 10.72 -38.39
C VAL A 224 35.15 9.91 -38.07
N GLY A 225 35.28 8.70 -38.64
CA GLY A 225 36.47 7.85 -38.48
C GLY A 225 36.56 7.07 -37.16
N ASN A 226 35.49 7.02 -36.36
CA ASN A 226 35.44 6.25 -35.12
C ASN A 226 34.91 4.82 -35.37
N VAL A 227 35.76 4.00 -35.98
CA VAL A 227 35.39 2.64 -36.43
C VAL A 227 35.00 1.70 -35.29
N ASP A 228 35.57 1.88 -34.10
CA ASP A 228 35.25 1.06 -32.92
C ASP A 228 33.84 1.35 -32.39
N ALA A 229 33.43 2.61 -32.36
CA ALA A 229 32.07 2.98 -32.00
C ALA A 229 31.07 2.56 -33.08
N ALA A 230 31.44 2.67 -34.36
CA ALA A 230 30.62 2.19 -35.47
C ALA A 230 30.36 0.68 -35.36
N GLY A 231 31.41 -0.12 -35.12
CA GLY A 231 31.31 -1.57 -34.96
C GLY A 231 30.39 -1.95 -33.80
N ARG A 232 30.46 -1.24 -32.67
CA ARG A 232 29.55 -1.45 -31.53
C ARG A 232 28.09 -1.14 -31.87
N ALA A 233 27.84 -0.05 -32.59
CA ALA A 233 26.49 0.34 -33.00
C ALA A 233 25.86 -0.70 -33.94
N PHE A 234 26.60 -1.16 -34.96
CA PHE A 234 26.11 -2.19 -35.88
C PHE A 234 25.95 -3.57 -35.21
N ALA A 235 26.83 -3.93 -34.29
CA ALA A 235 26.67 -5.17 -33.52
C ALA A 235 25.40 -5.13 -32.64
N ALA A 236 25.12 -4.00 -32.00
CA ALA A 236 23.90 -3.81 -31.22
C ALA A 236 22.64 -3.80 -32.11
N LEU A 237 22.72 -3.26 -33.34
CA LEU A 237 21.64 -3.35 -34.32
C LEU A 237 21.30 -4.81 -34.65
N LEU A 238 22.31 -5.62 -34.97
CA LEU A 238 22.12 -7.04 -35.28
C LEU A 238 21.53 -7.83 -34.12
N ALA A 239 21.86 -7.46 -32.87
CA ALA A 239 21.30 -8.10 -31.68
C ALA A 239 19.83 -7.70 -31.40
N ASN A 240 19.33 -6.62 -32.01
CA ASN A 240 17.97 -6.12 -31.87
C ASN A 240 17.01 -6.55 -33.01
N LEU A 241 17.51 -7.29 -34.02
CA LEU A 241 16.72 -7.88 -35.11
C LEU A 241 16.26 -9.29 -34.74
#